data_AF-A0A7W1L722-F1
#
_entry.id   AF-A0A7W1L722-F1
#
_cell.length_a   1.000
_cell.length_b   1.000
_cell.length_c   1.000
_cell.angle_alpha   90.00
_cell.angle_beta   90.00
_cell.angle_gamma   90.00
#
_symmetry.space_group_name_H-M   'P 1'
#
loop_
_entity.id
_entity.type
_entity.pdbx_description
1 polymer ?
#
loop_
_entity_poly.entity_id
_entity_poly.type
_entity_poly.pdbx_seq_one_letter_code
_entity_poly.pdbx_strand_id
1 'polypeptide(L)'
;MAAQKPAKKSRTPKRAATTAGSDDAELVSFTAFSVKQINSLRSAKASAAQRLLRSASTAAAAFSPFAASTSPAPEDNLVGVGIGEKILNGKHTGIMAVKFLVRIKYPDNQIPPGERLPTEVNGQPVDIEQVGTFRRFMAQMPNPRKKIRPARPGCSVGFRFPHNQFIMAGTFGALVRK
;
A
#
# COMPACT_ATOMS: atom_id res chain seq x y z
N MET A 1 6.35 8.72 -83.99
CA MET A 1 6.24 9.69 -82.88
C MET A 1 5.49 9.03 -81.73
N ALA A 2 5.97 9.26 -80.51
CA ALA A 2 5.74 8.45 -79.31
C ALA A 2 4.31 8.50 -78.76
N ALA A 3 3.88 7.42 -78.08
CA ALA A 3 3.13 7.52 -76.82
C ALA A 3 3.09 6.17 -76.08
N GLN A 4 3.40 6.25 -74.80
CA GLN A 4 3.57 5.17 -73.82
C GLN A 4 2.28 4.46 -73.40
N LYS A 5 2.48 3.21 -72.96
CA LYS A 5 1.54 2.22 -72.41
C LYS A 5 1.09 2.60 -70.98
N PRO A 6 -0.19 2.44 -70.58
CA PRO A 6 -0.58 2.44 -69.16
C PRO A 6 -0.78 1.03 -68.59
N ALA A 7 -0.42 0.90 -67.31
CA ALA A 7 -0.29 -0.33 -66.54
C ALA A 7 -1.60 -0.86 -65.92
N LYS A 8 -1.64 -2.17 -65.67
CA LYS A 8 -2.74 -2.97 -65.11
C LYS A 8 -3.11 -2.56 -63.67
N LYS A 9 -4.41 -2.41 -63.40
CA LYS A 9 -4.99 -2.35 -62.04
C LYS A 9 -5.08 -3.76 -61.44
N SER A 10 -4.47 -3.99 -60.28
CA SER A 10 -4.69 -5.17 -59.44
C SER A 10 -5.31 -4.76 -58.09
N ARG A 11 -6.29 -5.55 -57.64
CA ARG A 11 -7.10 -5.37 -56.43
C ARG A 11 -6.29 -5.68 -55.17
N THR A 12 -6.32 -4.80 -54.17
CA THR A 12 -5.86 -5.06 -52.80
C THR A 12 -7.06 -5.25 -51.85
N PRO A 13 -7.05 -6.25 -50.94
CA PRO A 13 -8.07 -6.38 -49.91
C PRO A 13 -7.74 -5.51 -48.69
N LYS A 14 -8.77 -4.85 -48.15
CA LYS A 14 -8.77 -4.13 -46.87
C LYS A 14 -8.38 -5.09 -45.73
N ARG A 15 -7.29 -4.80 -45.01
CA ARG A 15 -6.96 -5.47 -43.73
C ARG A 15 -7.31 -4.53 -42.58
N ALA A 16 -8.23 -4.97 -41.73
CA ALA A 16 -8.67 -4.27 -40.54
C ALA A 16 -7.51 -4.11 -39.54
N ALA A 17 -7.40 -2.92 -38.96
CA ALA A 17 -6.43 -2.62 -37.91
C ALA A 17 -6.91 -3.24 -36.59
N THR A 18 -6.22 -4.29 -36.14
CA THR A 18 -6.24 -4.74 -34.75
C THR A 18 -5.16 -3.97 -34.00
N THR A 19 -5.55 -2.95 -33.23
CA THR A 19 -4.69 -2.31 -32.24
C THR A 19 -4.50 -3.27 -31.07
N ALA A 20 -3.40 -4.00 -31.09
CA ALA A 20 -2.86 -4.64 -29.90
C ALA A 20 -2.36 -3.51 -28.98
N GLY A 21 -3.08 -3.25 -27.89
CA GLY A 21 -2.59 -2.38 -26.82
C GLY A 21 -1.38 -3.07 -26.18
N SER A 22 -0.21 -2.46 -26.32
CA SER A 22 0.97 -2.87 -25.57
C SER A 22 0.74 -2.54 -24.11
N ASP A 23 0.61 -3.57 -23.28
CA ASP A 23 0.84 -3.48 -21.85
C ASP A 23 2.34 -3.24 -21.63
N ASP A 24 2.80 -2.03 -21.95
CA ASP A 24 4.11 -1.57 -21.51
C ASP A 24 4.01 -1.33 -20.01
N ALA A 25 4.47 -2.31 -19.25
CA ALA A 25 4.74 -2.17 -17.82
C ALA A 25 5.84 -1.12 -17.65
N GLU A 26 5.42 0.14 -17.63
CA GLU A 26 6.28 1.29 -17.37
C GLU A 26 6.97 1.05 -16.02
N LEU A 27 8.28 0.91 -16.06
CA LEU A 27 9.11 0.59 -14.93
C LEU A 27 9.07 1.79 -13.97
N VAL A 28 8.21 1.70 -12.95
CA VAL A 28 7.98 2.77 -11.98
C VAL A 28 9.30 3.10 -11.28
N SER A 29 9.93 4.20 -11.69
CA SER A 29 11.20 4.62 -11.12
C SER A 29 10.95 5.19 -9.73
N PHE A 30 11.57 4.61 -8.72
CA PHE A 30 11.47 5.09 -7.34
C PHE A 30 12.37 6.33 -7.17
N THR A 31 11.85 7.52 -7.48
CA THR A 31 12.56 8.77 -7.22
C THR A 31 12.60 9.02 -5.71
N ALA A 32 13.81 9.23 -5.16
CA ALA A 32 13.96 9.58 -3.75
C ALA A 32 13.16 10.86 -3.43
N PHE A 33 12.27 10.79 -2.44
CA PHE A 33 11.40 11.90 -2.07
C PHE A 33 12.18 13.05 -1.42
N SER A 34 11.73 14.29 -1.70
CA SER A 34 12.21 15.46 -0.96
C SER A 34 11.78 15.38 0.50
N VAL A 35 12.63 15.86 1.40
CA VAL A 35 12.33 15.98 2.85
C VAL A 35 11.01 16.73 3.08
N LYS A 36 10.69 17.73 2.26
CA LYS A 36 9.42 18.47 2.33
C LYS A 36 8.21 17.57 2.06
N GLN A 37 8.28 16.73 1.03
CA GLN A 37 7.20 15.79 0.68
C GLN A 37 7.00 14.74 1.77
N ILE A 38 8.09 14.20 2.32
CA ILE A 38 8.04 13.23 3.43
C ILE A 38 7.38 13.86 4.67
N ASN A 39 7.75 15.10 5.00
CA ASN A 39 7.17 15.80 6.15
C ASN A 39 5.68 16.13 5.94
N SER A 40 5.28 16.49 4.72
CA SER A 40 3.87 16.69 4.38
C SER A 40 3.05 15.40 4.51
N LEU A 41 3.54 14.27 4.01
CA LEU A 41 2.88 12.96 4.19
C LEU A 41 2.80 12.56 5.67
N ARG A 42 3.85 12.81 6.45
CA ARG A 42 3.86 12.56 7.89
C ARG A 42 2.85 13.41 8.65
N SER A 43 2.71 14.69 8.31
CA SER A 43 1.73 15.58 8.95
C SER A 43 0.30 15.20 8.56
N ALA A 44 0.06 14.83 7.29
CA ALA A 44 -1.22 14.31 6.81
C ALA A 44 -1.61 12.99 7.51
N LYS A 45 -0.67 12.05 7.63
CA LYS A 45 -0.88 10.82 8.42
C LYS A 45 -1.25 11.13 9.86
N ALA A 46 -0.52 12.05 10.51
CA ALA A 46 -0.76 12.39 11.91
C ALA A 46 -2.14 13.03 12.11
N SER A 47 -2.55 13.95 11.22
CA SER A 47 -3.86 14.59 11.29
C SER A 47 -5.01 13.60 11.07
N ALA A 48 -4.87 12.69 10.08
CA ALA A 48 -5.85 11.63 9.85
C ALA A 48 -5.96 10.67 11.04
N ALA A 49 -4.82 10.24 11.60
CA ALA A 49 -4.80 9.36 12.76
C ALA A 49 -5.49 10.02 13.97
N GLN A 50 -5.24 11.30 14.21
CA GLN A 50 -5.89 12.03 15.30
C GLN A 50 -7.39 12.20 15.09
N ARG A 51 -7.85 12.40 13.85
CA ARG A 51 -9.26 12.64 13.53
C ARG A 51 -10.08 11.35 13.49
N LEU A 52 -9.54 10.29 12.89
CA LEU A 52 -10.30 9.08 12.56
C LEU A 52 -10.08 7.93 13.57
N LEU A 53 -8.87 7.75 14.10
CA LEU A 53 -8.60 6.63 15.03
C LEU A 53 -8.95 6.95 16.49
N ARG A 54 -8.94 8.23 16.91
CA ARG A 54 -9.27 8.57 18.31
C ARG A 54 -10.76 8.43 18.64
N SER A 55 -11.65 8.45 17.66
CA SER A 55 -13.10 8.25 17.87
C SER A 55 -13.44 6.84 18.36
N ALA A 56 -12.64 5.83 17.98
CA ALA A 56 -12.86 4.44 18.38
C ALA A 56 -12.49 4.14 19.86
N SER A 57 -11.97 5.12 20.62
CA SER A 57 -11.39 4.90 21.96
C SER A 57 -12.26 5.29 23.15
N THR A 58 -13.44 5.89 22.93
CA THR A 58 -14.35 6.25 24.04
C THR A 58 -15.26 5.10 24.47
N ALA A 59 -15.30 3.99 23.74
CA ALA A 59 -15.95 2.75 24.17
C ALA A 59 -14.94 1.84 24.89
N ALA A 60 -14.54 2.23 26.09
CA ALA A 60 -13.86 1.34 27.02
C ALA A 60 -14.88 0.34 27.59
N ALA A 61 -15.22 -0.71 26.83
CA ALA A 61 -15.94 -1.86 27.37
C ALA A 61 -15.69 -3.09 26.50
N ALA A 62 -14.96 -4.06 27.05
CA ALA A 62 -14.84 -5.45 26.59
C ALA A 62 -14.67 -5.65 25.07
N PHE A 63 -13.43 -5.85 24.64
CA PHE A 63 -13.10 -6.40 23.32
C PHE A 63 -13.72 -7.81 23.20
N SER A 64 -14.98 -7.90 22.76
CA SER A 64 -15.65 -9.17 22.54
C SER A 64 -15.34 -9.64 21.12
N PRO A 65 -14.69 -10.81 20.92
CA PRO A 65 -14.36 -11.32 19.59
C PRO A 65 -15.59 -11.64 18.74
N PHE A 66 -16.80 -11.58 19.32
CA PHE A 66 -18.09 -11.82 18.67
C PHE A 66 -18.94 -10.56 18.47
N ALA A 67 -18.51 -9.39 18.95
CA ALA A 67 -19.28 -8.14 18.86
C ALA A 67 -18.70 -7.15 17.83
N ALA A 68 -17.96 -7.62 16.83
CA ALA A 68 -17.64 -6.78 15.69
C ALA A 68 -18.88 -6.70 14.80
N SER A 69 -19.79 -5.77 15.14
CA SER A 69 -20.70 -5.20 14.16
C SER A 69 -19.86 -4.86 12.91
N THR A 70 -20.07 -5.58 11.81
CA THR A 70 -19.47 -5.25 10.52
C THR A 70 -20.21 -4.03 9.97
N SER A 71 -19.85 -2.87 10.49
CA SER A 71 -20.34 -1.57 10.02
C SER A 71 -19.34 -0.98 9.02
N PRO A 72 -19.81 -0.26 7.99
CA PRO A 72 -18.95 0.54 7.13
C PRO A 72 -18.38 1.79 7.83
N ALA A 73 -18.94 2.18 8.99
CA ALA A 73 -18.53 3.36 9.73
C ALA A 73 -17.02 3.36 10.05
N PRO A 74 -16.32 4.51 9.88
CA PRO A 74 -14.89 4.60 10.15
C PRO A 74 -14.49 4.18 11.56
N GLU A 75 -15.30 4.47 12.60
CA GLU A 75 -15.03 4.03 13.97
C GLU A 75 -14.92 2.51 14.14
N ASP A 76 -15.68 1.74 13.36
CA ASP A 76 -15.72 0.27 13.45
C ASP A 76 -14.81 -0.40 12.42
N ASN A 77 -14.64 0.21 11.24
CA ASN A 77 -13.96 -0.42 10.12
C ASN A 77 -12.49 0.02 9.96
N LEU A 78 -12.12 1.23 10.39
CA LEU A 78 -10.75 1.73 10.27
C LEU A 78 -9.86 1.17 11.38
N VAL A 79 -8.85 0.38 11.01
CA VAL A 79 -7.94 -0.28 11.95
C VAL A 79 -6.55 0.34 12.01
N GLY A 80 -6.21 1.23 11.08
CA GLY A 80 -4.92 1.91 11.08
C GLY A 80 -4.78 2.99 10.01
N VAL A 81 -3.78 3.86 10.21
CA VAL A 81 -3.38 4.89 9.26
C VAL A 81 -1.87 4.78 9.01
N GLY A 82 -1.49 4.67 7.74
CA GLY A 82 -0.13 4.50 7.26
C GLY A 82 0.25 5.51 6.18
N ILE A 83 1.47 5.35 5.68
CA ILE A 83 1.96 6.04 4.48
C ILE A 83 2.50 4.94 3.58
N GLY A 84 2.14 4.97 2.31
CA GLY A 84 2.62 3.99 1.34
C GLY A 84 2.24 4.41 -0.06
N GLU A 85 2.73 3.64 -1.03
CA GLU A 85 2.38 3.86 -2.42
C GLU A 85 0.91 3.48 -2.67
N LYS A 86 0.22 4.30 -3.46
CA LYS A 86 -1.14 4.01 -3.91
C LYS A 86 -1.11 2.89 -4.93
N ILE A 87 -1.97 1.91 -4.75
CA ILE A 87 -2.10 0.76 -5.66
C ILE A 87 -3.47 0.84 -6.33
N LEU A 88 -3.51 0.82 -7.66
CA LEU A 88 -4.75 0.83 -8.44
C LEU A 88 -4.80 -0.40 -9.32
N ASN A 89 -5.88 -1.18 -9.23
CA ASN A 89 -6.09 -2.43 -9.98
C ASN A 89 -4.89 -3.40 -9.89
N GLY A 90 -4.28 -3.49 -8.70
CA GLY A 90 -3.09 -4.32 -8.45
C GLY A 90 -1.78 -3.75 -9.00
N LYS A 91 -1.79 -2.58 -9.65
CA LYS A 91 -0.61 -1.92 -10.19
C LYS A 91 -0.12 -0.82 -9.25
N HIS A 92 1.20 -0.81 -9.03
CA HIS A 92 1.95 0.25 -8.37
C HIS A 92 1.87 1.54 -9.21
N THR A 93 1.51 2.66 -8.58
CA THR A 93 1.29 3.94 -9.29
C THR A 93 2.47 4.91 -9.18
N GLY A 94 3.45 4.63 -8.33
CA GLY A 94 4.55 5.53 -7.95
C GLY A 94 4.12 6.69 -7.04
N ILE A 95 2.82 6.87 -6.80
CA ILE A 95 2.28 8.00 -6.04
C ILE A 95 2.18 7.61 -4.57
N MET A 96 2.85 8.36 -3.69
CA MET A 96 2.71 8.19 -2.25
C MET A 96 1.41 8.77 -1.73
N ALA A 97 0.74 8.02 -0.86
CA ALA A 97 -0.57 8.32 -0.32
C ALA A 97 -0.61 8.07 1.19
N VAL A 98 -1.58 8.70 1.85
CA VAL A 98 -2.00 8.32 3.20
C VAL A 98 -2.81 7.03 3.06
N LYS A 99 -2.35 5.96 3.67
CA LYS A 99 -3.03 4.66 3.63
C LYS A 99 -4.02 4.53 4.78
N PHE A 100 -5.26 4.24 4.48
CA PHE A 100 -6.27 3.82 5.43
C PHE A 100 -6.41 2.31 5.41
N LEU A 101 -6.07 1.70 6.54
CA LEU A 101 -6.14 0.26 6.72
C LEU A 101 -7.51 -0.06 7.29
N VAL A 102 -8.32 -0.79 6.53
CA VAL A 102 -9.69 -1.14 6.90
C VAL A 102 -9.84 -2.63 7.12
N ARG A 103 -10.85 -3.00 7.91
CA ARG A 103 -11.22 -4.38 8.20
C ARG A 103 -11.80 -5.05 6.95
N ILE A 104 -12.77 -4.38 6.32
CA ILE A 104 -13.52 -4.84 5.14
C ILE A 104 -13.74 -3.65 4.19
N LYS A 105 -13.62 -3.86 2.87
CA LYS A 105 -14.09 -2.89 1.88
C LYS A 105 -15.55 -3.12 1.55
N TYR A 106 -16.34 -2.06 1.60
CA TYR A 106 -17.73 -2.05 1.17
C TYR A 106 -17.84 -1.36 -0.20
N PRO A 107 -18.79 -1.78 -1.06
CA PRO A 107 -19.12 -1.03 -2.25
C PRO A 107 -19.77 0.31 -1.89
N ASP A 108 -19.61 1.31 -2.75
CA ASP A 108 -20.04 2.70 -2.49
C ASP A 108 -21.53 2.85 -2.16
N ASN A 109 -22.38 1.94 -2.65
CA ASN A 109 -23.82 1.93 -2.38
C ASN A 109 -24.18 1.37 -0.99
N GLN A 110 -23.24 0.73 -0.30
CA GLN A 110 -23.41 0.21 1.06
C GLN A 110 -22.78 1.12 2.12
N ILE A 111 -22.17 2.24 1.72
CA ILE A 111 -21.55 3.20 2.64
C ILE A 111 -22.43 4.45 2.70
N PRO A 112 -23.03 4.76 3.87
CA PRO A 112 -23.75 6.01 4.08
C PRO A 112 -22.88 7.23 3.72
N PRO A 113 -23.42 8.28 3.09
CA PRO A 113 -22.61 9.42 2.64
C PRO A 113 -21.76 10.07 3.75
N GLY A 114 -22.25 10.11 4.99
CA GLY A 114 -21.53 10.66 6.14
C GLY A 114 -20.42 9.75 6.70
N GLU A 115 -20.40 8.47 6.33
CA GLU A 115 -19.44 7.46 6.79
C GLU A 115 -18.31 7.22 5.78
N ARG A 116 -18.36 7.87 4.62
CA ARG A 116 -17.33 7.75 3.59
C ARG A 116 -16.01 8.35 4.08
N LEU A 117 -14.95 7.57 3.95
CA LEU A 117 -13.59 8.06 4.18
C LEU A 117 -13.24 9.14 3.14
N PRO A 118 -12.45 10.17 3.53
CA PRO A 118 -12.05 11.21 2.61
C PRO A 118 -11.12 10.67 1.52
N THR A 119 -11.20 11.24 0.32
CA THR A 119 -10.31 10.91 -0.81
C THR A 119 -8.93 11.56 -0.70
N GLU A 120 -8.82 12.60 0.15
CA GLU A 120 -7.57 13.33 0.41
C GLU A 120 -7.47 13.76 1.88
N VAL A 121 -6.24 13.87 2.38
CA VAL A 121 -5.95 14.44 3.71
C VAL A 121 -4.84 15.47 3.57
N ASN A 122 -5.12 16.72 3.94
CA ASN A 122 -4.16 17.83 3.84
C ASN A 122 -3.53 17.94 2.43
N GLY A 123 -4.33 17.72 1.38
CA GLY A 123 -3.88 17.72 -0.02
C GLY A 123 -3.01 16.53 -0.42
N GLN A 124 -2.89 15.50 0.43
CA GLN A 124 -2.25 14.23 0.07
C GLN A 124 -3.32 13.21 -0.32
N PRO A 125 -3.10 12.43 -1.41
CA PRO A 125 -4.06 11.43 -1.84
C PRO A 125 -4.22 10.35 -0.78
N VAL A 126 -5.42 9.78 -0.70
CA VAL A 126 -5.71 8.62 0.16
C VAL A 126 -5.75 7.35 -0.68
N ASP A 127 -5.29 6.26 -0.06
CA ASP A 127 -5.46 4.90 -0.56
C ASP A 127 -6.10 4.03 0.54
N ILE A 128 -7.10 3.24 0.19
CA ILE A 128 -7.83 2.40 1.14
C ILE A 128 -7.41 0.94 0.89
N GLU A 129 -6.89 0.30 1.92
CA GLU A 129 -6.36 -1.06 1.86
C GLU A 129 -7.05 -1.96 2.88
N GLN A 130 -7.59 -3.08 2.41
CA GLN A 130 -8.23 -4.04 3.30
C GLN A 130 -7.18 -4.96 3.91
N VAL A 131 -7.03 -4.93 5.22
CA VAL A 131 -6.05 -5.73 5.97
C VAL A 131 -6.70 -6.67 6.99
N GLY A 132 -8.01 -6.56 7.20
CA GLY A 132 -8.71 -7.33 8.22
C GLY A 132 -8.52 -6.78 9.63
N THR A 133 -8.73 -7.61 10.64
CA THR A 133 -8.58 -7.22 12.05
C THR A 133 -7.19 -7.56 12.55
N PHE A 134 -6.47 -6.56 13.08
CA PHE A 134 -5.23 -6.82 13.80
C PHE A 134 -5.52 -7.56 15.11
N ARG A 135 -4.84 -8.69 15.33
CA ARG A 135 -4.92 -9.46 16.57
C ARG A 135 -3.55 -9.44 17.25
N ARG A 136 -3.54 -9.23 18.56
CA ARG A 136 -2.31 -9.40 19.35
C ARG A 136 -1.89 -10.87 19.24
N PHE A 137 -0.62 -11.13 18.96
CA PHE A 137 -0.07 -12.46 19.10
C PHE A 137 -0.32 -12.98 20.53
N MET A 138 -0.82 -14.22 20.63
CA MET A 138 -1.11 -14.88 21.91
C MET A 138 0.15 -14.97 22.78
N ALA A 139 -0.02 -14.94 24.11
CA ALA A 139 1.08 -14.95 25.07
C ALA A 139 2.00 -16.19 24.97
N GLN A 140 1.55 -17.25 24.30
CA GLN A 140 2.32 -18.48 24.06
C GLN A 140 3.39 -18.33 22.96
N MET A 141 3.41 -17.21 22.23
CA MET A 141 4.45 -16.94 21.23
C MET A 141 5.73 -16.42 21.91
N PRO A 142 6.93 -16.73 21.38
CA PRO A 142 8.17 -16.22 21.94
C PRO A 142 8.16 -14.68 21.99
N ASN A 143 8.41 -14.11 23.16
CA ASN A 143 8.48 -12.65 23.32
C ASN A 143 9.56 -12.09 22.36
N PRO A 144 9.21 -11.26 21.36
CA PRO A 144 10.16 -10.75 20.37
C PRO A 144 11.21 -9.81 20.97
N ARG A 145 10.94 -9.26 22.17
CA ARG A 145 11.90 -8.43 22.93
C ARG A 145 12.81 -9.26 23.85
N LYS A 146 12.63 -10.58 23.91
CA LYS A 146 13.49 -11.45 24.72
C LYS A 146 14.90 -11.41 24.14
N LYS A 147 15.86 -10.98 24.95
CA LYS A 147 17.28 -11.01 24.57
C LYS A 147 17.74 -12.46 24.50
N ILE A 148 18.09 -12.94 23.30
CA ILE A 148 18.66 -14.28 23.08
C ILE A 148 20.16 -14.11 22.84
N ARG A 149 20.99 -14.81 23.62
CA ARG A 149 22.46 -14.81 23.51
C ARG A 149 22.98 -16.23 23.77
N PRO A 150 23.82 -16.81 22.89
CA PRO A 150 24.18 -16.29 21.56
C PRO A 150 22.96 -16.22 20.61
N ALA A 151 23.04 -15.40 19.56
CA ALA A 151 21.98 -15.36 18.54
C ALA A 151 21.81 -16.74 17.90
N ARG A 152 20.58 -17.15 17.58
CA ARG A 152 20.30 -18.42 16.89
C ARG A 152 20.15 -18.17 15.39
N PRO A 153 20.65 -19.07 14.51
CA PRO A 153 20.29 -19.10 13.09
C PRO A 153 18.79 -18.83 12.85
N GLY A 154 18.48 -18.05 11.83
CA GLY A 154 17.11 -17.63 11.51
C GLY A 154 16.64 -16.35 12.21
N CYS A 155 17.39 -15.80 13.17
CA CYS A 155 17.07 -14.50 13.74
C CYS A 155 17.28 -13.37 12.70
N SER A 156 16.34 -12.43 12.62
CA SER A 156 16.57 -11.18 11.88
C SER A 156 17.71 -10.40 12.55
N VAL A 157 18.66 -9.96 11.74
CA VAL A 157 19.80 -9.15 12.15
C VAL A 157 19.89 -7.95 11.22
N GLY A 158 20.28 -6.80 11.76
CA GLY A 158 20.44 -5.60 10.99
C GLY A 158 21.51 -4.73 11.59
N PHE A 159 22.05 -3.82 10.78
CA PHE A 159 23.01 -2.85 11.22
C PHE A 159 22.79 -1.53 10.48
N ARG A 160 23.23 -0.45 11.12
CA ARG A 160 23.16 0.90 10.57
C ARG A 160 24.57 1.37 10.28
N PHE A 161 24.83 1.77 9.04
CA PHE A 161 26.09 2.42 8.72
C PHE A 161 26.15 3.81 9.37
N PRO A 162 27.26 4.20 10.00
CA PRO A 162 27.35 5.48 10.73
C PRO A 162 27.08 6.72 9.86
N HIS A 163 27.40 6.67 8.57
CA HIS A 163 27.32 7.80 7.64
C HIS A 163 26.22 7.63 6.58
N ASN A 164 25.38 6.60 6.68
CA ASN A 164 24.35 6.33 5.68
C ASN A 164 22.98 6.16 6.35
N GLN A 165 21.92 6.67 5.72
CA GLN A 165 20.55 6.57 6.26
C GLN A 165 19.94 5.17 6.06
N PHE A 166 20.65 4.28 5.36
CA PHE A 166 20.19 2.92 5.08
C PHE A 166 20.33 2.03 6.32
N ILE A 167 19.20 1.47 6.76
CA ILE A 167 19.16 0.40 7.76
C ILE A 167 19.16 -0.92 6.99
N MET A 168 20.25 -1.67 7.08
CA MET A 168 20.34 -2.99 6.47
C MET A 168 19.63 -4.01 7.36
N ALA A 169 18.80 -4.86 6.76
CA ALA A 169 18.17 -5.99 7.42
C ALA A 169 18.53 -7.28 6.66
N GLY A 170 18.79 -8.34 7.42
CA GLY A 170 19.12 -9.67 6.92
C GLY A 170 18.73 -10.75 7.93
N THR A 171 19.09 -11.99 7.64
CA THR A 171 18.82 -13.15 8.50
C THR A 171 20.15 -13.79 8.88
N PHE A 172 20.35 -14.03 10.17
CA PHE A 172 21.56 -14.68 10.66
C PHE A 172 21.57 -16.15 10.19
N GLY A 173 22.53 -16.49 9.33
CA GLY A 173 22.61 -17.82 8.70
C GLY A 173 23.15 -18.90 9.64
N ALA A 174 24.46 -18.90 9.88
CA ALA A 174 25.11 -19.87 10.77
C ALA A 174 26.34 -19.25 11.44
N LEU A 175 26.70 -19.75 12.62
CA LEU A 175 28.01 -19.50 13.25
C LEU A 175 28.76 -20.83 13.27
N VAL A 176 29.89 -20.88 12.56
CA VAL A 176 30.77 -22.05 12.52
C VAL A 176 32.06 -21.73 13.27
N ARG A 177 32.60 -22.73 13.95
CA ARG A 177 33.91 -22.65 14.61
C ARG A 177 34.98 -23.09 13.61
N LYS A 178 36.11 -22.39 13.61
CA LYS A 178 37.31 -22.77 12.86
C LYS A 178 38.01 -23.96 13.51
#